data_AF-A0A7G2LZV4-F1
#
_entry.id   AF-A0A7G2LZV4-F1
#
_cell.length_a   1.000
_cell.length_b   1.000
_cell.length_c   1.000
_cell.angle_alpha   90.00
_cell.angle_beta   90.00
_cell.angle_gamma   90.00
#
_symmetry.space_group_name_H-M   'P 1'
#
loop_
_entity.id
_entity.type
_entity.pdbx_description
1 polymer ?
#
loop_
_entity_poly.entity_id
_entity_poly.type
_entity_poly.pdbx_seq_one_letter_code
_entity_poly.pdbx_strand_id
1 'polypeptide(L)'
;GWDCWYVPQARCVHVGSVSTGMKEWRRMPRYWFDSRRRYFTKNHGRAYAALAVLARLLGGGLHHLRCLLTGRRPEDAPGFYRDLAAHALTARRSAATTKKPPRCPATEDRS
;
A
#
# COMPACT_ATOMS: atom_id res chain seq x y z
N GLY A 1 0.28 42.43 1.22
CA GLY A 1 0.32 41.12 1.89
C GLY A 1 -1.10 40.66 2.16
N TRP A 2 -1.32 39.39 2.46
CA TRP A 2 -2.64 38.87 2.82
C TRP A 2 -2.67 38.50 4.29
N ASP A 3 -3.78 38.80 4.96
CA ASP A 3 -3.99 38.45 6.36
C ASP A 3 -4.53 37.01 6.50
N CYS A 4 -3.93 36.23 7.40
CA CYS A 4 -4.37 34.88 7.75
C CYS A 4 -5.01 34.90 9.14
N TRP A 5 -6.29 34.56 9.21
CA TRP A 5 -7.05 34.54 10.46
C TRP A 5 -7.25 33.10 10.93
N TYR A 6 -6.88 32.81 12.19
CA TYR A 6 -7.10 31.50 12.82
C TYR A 6 -8.34 31.55 13.71
N VAL A 7 -9.33 30.69 13.42
CA VAL A 7 -10.57 30.59 14.20
C VAL A 7 -10.57 29.29 15.01
N PRO A 8 -10.30 29.35 16.33
CA PRO A 8 -10.18 28.16 17.17
C PRO A 8 -11.51 27.42 17.39
N GLN A 9 -12.66 27.97 16.98
CA GLN A 9 -13.95 27.29 17.00
C GLN A 9 -14.17 26.42 15.76
N ALA A 10 -13.44 26.68 14.67
CA ALA A 10 -13.49 25.85 13.47
C ALA A 10 -12.82 24.50 13.75
N ARG A 11 -13.58 23.41 13.64
CA ARG A 11 -13.11 22.03 13.80
C ARG A 11 -13.09 21.37 12.43
N CYS A 12 -11.91 20.92 12.01
CA CYS A 12 -11.76 20.13 10.79
C CYS A 12 -11.27 18.73 11.18
N VAL A 13 -12.04 17.70 10.84
CA VAL A 13 -11.60 16.31 10.99
C VAL A 13 -10.97 15.86 9.69
N HIS A 14 -9.71 15.47 9.73
CA HIS A 14 -9.07 14.84 8.59
C HIS A 14 -9.49 13.37 8.51
N VAL A 15 -10.54 13.09 7.72
CA VAL A 15 -10.90 11.72 7.40
C VAL A 15 -9.98 11.22 6.28
N GLY A 16 -8.86 10.61 6.67
CA GLY A 16 -7.89 10.08 5.72
C GLY A 16 -8.51 9.03 4.80
N SER A 17 -8.02 8.94 3.56
CA SER A 17 -8.30 7.85 2.62
C SER A 17 -9.74 7.75 2.07
N VAL A 18 -10.62 8.73 2.32
CA VAL A 18 -12.02 8.73 1.83
C VAL A 18 -12.09 8.94 0.33
N SER A 19 -11.42 9.98 -0.19
CA SER A 19 -11.49 10.33 -1.63
C SER A 19 -10.88 9.27 -2.54
N THR A 20 -9.96 8.45 -2.03
CA THR A 20 -9.34 7.34 -2.77
C THR A 20 -10.05 6.00 -2.56
N GLY A 21 -10.95 5.92 -1.56
CA GLY A 21 -11.57 4.67 -1.10
C GLY A 21 -10.56 3.68 -0.53
N MET A 22 -9.41 4.14 -0.05
CA MET A 22 -8.30 3.27 0.41
C MET A 22 -8.71 2.35 1.56
N LYS A 23 -9.61 2.83 2.43
CA LYS A 23 -10.13 2.06 3.57
C LYS A 23 -10.93 0.82 3.14
N GLU A 24 -11.46 0.82 1.93
CA GLU A 24 -12.29 -0.26 1.38
C GLU A 24 -11.49 -1.33 0.62
N TRP A 25 -10.18 -1.13 0.47
CA TRP A 25 -9.38 -2.02 -0.37
C TRP A 25 -9.12 -3.33 0.35
N ARG A 26 -9.71 -4.41 -0.19
CA ARG A 26 -9.46 -5.77 0.30
C ARG A 26 -8.10 -6.32 -0.13
N ARG A 27 -7.52 -5.79 -1.20
CA ARG A 27 -6.24 -6.21 -1.77
C ARG A 27 -5.50 -4.98 -2.32
N MET A 28 -4.18 -4.99 -2.19
CA MET A 28 -3.37 -3.87 -2.68
C MET A 28 -3.52 -3.74 -4.22
N PRO A 29 -3.90 -2.55 -4.75
CA PRO A 29 -4.08 -2.38 -6.18
C PRO A 29 -2.76 -2.44 -6.94
N ARG A 30 -2.81 -2.93 -8.18
CA ARG A 30 -1.62 -3.11 -9.04
C ARG A 30 -0.82 -1.82 -9.23
N TYR A 31 -1.50 -0.69 -9.39
CA TYR A 31 -0.84 0.60 -9.60
C TYR A 31 0.08 1.00 -8.43
N TRP A 32 -0.19 0.50 -7.22
CA TRP A 32 0.66 0.76 -6.05
C TRP A 32 2.02 0.07 -6.21
N PHE A 33 2.04 -1.16 -6.72
CA PHE A 33 3.28 -1.87 -7.02
C PHE A 33 4.04 -1.22 -8.18
N ASP A 34 3.31 -0.74 -9.19
CA ASP A 34 3.89 0.00 -10.33
C ASP A 34 4.53 1.32 -9.89
N SER A 35 3.84 2.11 -9.06
CA SER A 35 4.35 3.39 -8.54
C SER A 35 5.58 3.17 -7.67
N ARG A 36 5.55 2.16 -6.78
CA ARG A 36 6.70 1.79 -5.94
C ARG A 36 7.90 1.38 -6.79
N ARG A 37 7.72 0.51 -7.78
CA ARG A 37 8.79 0.09 -8.69
C ARG A 37 9.36 1.27 -9.46
N ARG A 38 8.50 2.15 -9.98
CA ARG A 38 8.91 3.38 -10.67
C ARG A 38 9.73 4.30 -9.77
N TYR A 39 9.31 4.52 -8.52
CA TYR A 39 10.03 5.34 -7.56
C TYR A 39 11.46 4.84 -7.32
N PHE A 40 11.61 3.56 -6.93
CA PHE A 40 12.93 3.00 -6.65
C PHE A 40 13.81 2.93 -7.89
N THR A 41 13.22 2.63 -9.05
CA THR A 41 13.98 2.60 -10.31
C THR A 41 14.44 3.99 -10.73
N LYS A 42 13.58 5.00 -10.59
CA LYS A 42 13.87 6.39 -10.98
C LYS A 42 14.94 7.01 -10.08
N ASN A 43 14.87 6.78 -8.77
CA ASN A 43 15.74 7.45 -7.80
C ASN A 43 17.03 6.69 -7.48
N HIS A 44 17.01 5.35 -7.56
CA HIS A 44 18.12 4.51 -7.11
C HIS A 44 18.54 3.43 -8.12
N GLY A 45 17.90 3.37 -9.29
CA GLY A 45 18.22 2.40 -10.33
C GLY A 45 17.56 1.03 -10.13
N ARG A 46 17.74 0.17 -11.15
CA ARG A 46 17.03 -1.12 -11.26
C ARG A 46 17.51 -2.16 -10.25
N ALA A 47 18.82 -2.20 -9.98
CA ALA A 47 19.40 -3.13 -9.00
C ALA A 47 18.87 -2.83 -7.59
N TYR A 48 18.83 -1.55 -7.22
CA TYR A 48 18.27 -1.12 -5.94
C TYR A 48 16.78 -1.46 -5.84
N ALA A 49 16.00 -1.23 -6.91
CA ALA A 49 14.60 -1.60 -6.92
C ALA A 49 14.38 -3.11 -6.69
N ALA A 50 15.24 -3.97 -7.24
CA ALA A 50 15.20 -5.41 -7.00
C ALA A 50 15.54 -5.76 -5.55
N LEU A 51 16.62 -5.19 -5.00
CA LEU A 51 17.00 -5.38 -3.59
C LEU A 51 15.90 -4.91 -2.64
N ALA A 52 15.26 -3.76 -2.92
CA ALA A 52 14.16 -3.23 -2.13
C ALA A 52 12.91 -4.12 -2.15
N VAL A 53 12.69 -4.91 -3.21
CA VAL A 53 11.64 -5.93 -3.25
C VAL A 53 12.06 -7.15 -2.43
N LEU A 54 13.28 -7.64 -2.61
CA LEU A 54 13.82 -8.78 -1.85
C LEU A 54 13.80 -8.52 -0.36
N ALA A 55 14.30 -7.37 0.09
CA ALA A 55 14.27 -6.97 1.50
C ALA A 55 12.85 -6.92 2.05
N ARG A 56 11.87 -6.45 1.26
CA ARG A 56 10.47 -6.42 1.69
C ARG A 56 9.86 -7.82 1.81
N LEU A 57 10.19 -8.73 0.91
CA LEU A 57 9.74 -10.13 0.96
C LEU A 57 10.36 -10.86 2.14
N LEU A 58 11.67 -10.69 2.37
CA LEU A 58 12.38 -11.32 3.48
C LEU A 58 11.91 -10.79 4.85
N GLY A 59 11.81 -9.47 5.01
CA GLY A 59 11.31 -8.86 6.25
C GLY A 59 9.87 -9.27 6.56
N GLY A 60 9.02 -9.33 5.53
CA GLY A 60 7.65 -9.83 5.66
C GLY A 60 7.59 -11.31 6.01
N GLY A 61 8.39 -12.15 5.35
CA GLY A 61 8.50 -13.58 5.66
C GLY A 61 8.95 -13.83 7.10
N LEU A 62 9.95 -13.08 7.58
CA LEU A 62 10.42 -13.14 8.96
C LEU A 62 9.33 -12.68 9.95
N HIS A 63 8.60 -11.60 9.63
CA HIS A 63 7.49 -11.15 10.46
C HIS A 63 6.35 -12.18 10.51
N HIS A 64 6.00 -12.78 9.37
CA HIS A 64 5.00 -13.84 9.29
C HIS A 64 5.42 -15.07 10.09
N LEU A 65 6.69 -15.47 9.99
CA LEU A 65 7.25 -16.55 10.79
C LEU A 65 7.14 -16.22 12.29
N ARG A 66 7.52 -15.00 12.69
CA ARG A 66 7.40 -14.54 14.07
C ARG A 66 5.94 -14.55 14.54
N CYS A 67 5.00 -14.09 13.72
CA CYS A 67 3.57 -14.10 14.04
C CYS A 67 3.03 -15.53 14.17
N LEU A 68 3.45 -16.46 13.31
CA LEU A 68 3.12 -17.87 13.40
C LEU A 68 3.62 -18.48 14.73
N LEU A 69 4.87 -18.19 15.10
CA LEU A 69 5.47 -18.68 16.35
C LEU A 69 4.87 -18.06 17.61
N THR A 70 4.37 -16.83 17.53
CA THR A 70 3.79 -16.10 18.68
C THR A 70 2.27 -16.14 18.73
N GLY A 71 1.62 -16.85 17.80
CA GLY A 71 0.15 -16.94 17.70
C GLY A 71 -0.53 -15.62 17.33
N ARG A 72 0.22 -14.59 16.91
CA ARG A 72 -0.34 -13.29 16.51
C ARG A 72 -0.80 -13.33 15.06
N ARG A 73 -1.88 -12.61 14.76
CA ARG A 73 -2.34 -12.43 13.37
C ARG A 73 -1.51 -11.32 12.70
N PRO A 74 -0.95 -11.57 11.50
CA PRO A 74 -0.33 -10.51 10.70
C PRO A 74 -1.37 -9.43 10.34
N GLU A 75 -1.02 -8.16 10.50
CA GLU A 75 -1.86 -7.01 10.12
C GLU A 75 -1.79 -6.70 8.61
N ASP A 76 -0.92 -7.39 7.88
CA ASP A 76 -0.71 -7.19 6.45
C ASP A 76 -1.97 -7.53 5.64
N ALA A 77 -2.23 -6.74 4.59
CA ALA A 77 -3.34 -6.97 3.67
C ALA A 77 -3.30 -8.40 3.09
N PRO A 78 -4.44 -9.10 2.99
CA PRO A 78 -4.47 -10.49 2.58
C PRO A 78 -3.89 -10.65 1.16
N GLY A 79 -2.90 -11.53 1.03
CA GLY A 79 -2.23 -11.83 -0.24
C GLY A 79 -1.16 -10.82 -0.67
N PHE A 80 -0.85 -9.79 0.13
CA PHE A 80 0.10 -8.73 -0.23
C PHE A 80 1.46 -9.26 -0.72
N TYR A 81 2.08 -10.18 0.02
CA TYR A 81 3.40 -10.71 -0.36
C TYR A 81 3.36 -11.60 -1.61
N ARG A 82 2.27 -12.35 -1.81
CA ARG A 82 2.05 -13.13 -3.04
C ARG A 82 1.93 -12.19 -4.25
N ASP A 83 1.21 -11.08 -4.09
CA ASP A 83 1.06 -10.07 -5.14
C ASP A 83 2.36 -9.34 -5.43
N LEU A 84 3.12 -9.00 -4.38
CA LEU A 84 4.42 -8.36 -4.53
C LEU A 84 5.39 -9.28 -5.29
N ALA A 85 5.44 -10.57 -4.94
CA ALA A 85 6.27 -11.56 -5.62
C ALA A 85 5.81 -11.77 -7.07
N ALA A 86 4.51 -11.95 -7.30
CA ALA A 86 3.95 -12.09 -8.64
C ALA A 86 4.25 -10.85 -9.50
N HIS A 87 4.05 -9.64 -8.98
CA HIS A 87 4.37 -8.40 -9.68
C HIS A 87 5.84 -8.29 -10.03
N ALA A 88 6.74 -8.63 -9.10
CA ALA A 88 8.18 -8.61 -9.32
C ALA A 88 8.61 -9.58 -10.45
N LEU A 89 7.98 -10.76 -10.51
CA LEU A 89 8.25 -11.77 -11.54
C LEU A 89 7.64 -11.41 -12.91
N THR A 90 6.43 -10.84 -12.91
CA THR A 90 5.70 -10.43 -14.11
C THR A 90 6.23 -9.13 -14.72
N ALA A 91 6.93 -8.29 -13.96
CA ALA A 91 7.47 -6.99 -14.41
C ALA A 91 8.48 -7.05 -15.60
N ARG A 92 8.80 -8.26 -16.10
CA ARG A 92 9.47 -8.45 -17.39
C ARG A 92 8.56 -8.29 -18.60
N ARG A 93 7.23 -8.28 -18.44
CA ARG A 93 6.26 -8.14 -19.54
C ARG A 93 5.13 -7.18 -19.19
N SER A 94 5.16 -6.07 -19.93
CA SER A 94 4.03 -5.25 -20.35
C SER A 94 3.48 -4.18 -19.39
N ALA A 95 3.40 -2.98 -19.98
CA ALA A 95 2.43 -1.95 -19.66
C ALA A 95 1.04 -2.56 -19.47
N ALA A 96 0.32 -2.15 -18.43
CA ALA A 96 -0.98 -2.71 -18.10
C ALA A 96 -2.01 -1.61 -17.86
N THR A 97 -3.16 -1.81 -18.50
CA THR A 97 -4.44 -1.15 -18.24
C THR A 97 -4.81 -1.28 -16.75
N THR A 98 -5.12 -0.14 -16.13
CA THR A 98 -5.51 -0.03 -14.71
C THR A 98 -6.87 -0.68 -14.47
N LYS A 99 -6.90 -1.92 -13.96
CA LYS A 99 -8.15 -2.53 -13.47
C LYS A 99 -8.49 -1.97 -12.09
N LYS A 100 -9.71 -1.46 -11.91
CA LYS A 100 -10.21 -0.92 -10.62
C LYS A 100 -10.15 -2.01 -9.54
N PRO A 101 -9.59 -1.74 -8.34
CA PRO A 101 -9.48 -2.75 -7.28
C PRO A 101 -10.88 -3.18 -6.79
N PRO A 102 -11.03 -4.44 -6.34
CA PRO A 102 -12.25 -4.87 -5.67
C PRO A 102 -12.43 -4.06 -4.37
N ARG A 103 -13.61 -3.47 -4.22
CA ARG A 103 -14.00 -2.68 -3.04
C ARG A 103 -14.83 -3.55 -2.11
N CYS A 104 -14.63 -3.41 -0.81
CA CYS A 104 -15.55 -3.88 0.21
C CYS A 104 -16.16 -2.63 0.85
N PRO A 105 -17.50 -2.49 0.94
CA PRO A 105 -18.10 -1.31 1.56
C PRO A 105 -17.53 -1.12 2.96
N ALA A 106 -17.03 0.08 3.24
CA ALA A 106 -16.61 0.41 4.59
C ALA A 106 -17.83 0.27 5.49
N THR A 107 -17.77 -0.61 6.49
CA THR A 107 -18.72 -0.57 7.60
C THR A 107 -18.59 0.81 8.21
N GLU A 108 -19.60 1.64 8.02
CA GLU A 108 -19.71 2.92 8.72
C GLU A 108 -19.56 2.61 10.21
N ASP A 109 -18.52 3.19 10.82
CA ASP A 109 -18.34 3.20 12.25
C ASP A 109 -19.56 3.91 12.83
N ARG A 110 -20.53 3.14 13.31
CA ARG A 110 -21.72 3.65 14.00
C ARG A 110 -21.23 4.28 15.30
N SER A 111 -20.99 5.59 15.23
CA SER A 111 -20.81 6.49 16.36
C SER A 111 -22.13 6.72 17.07
#